data_AF-A0A1L3GF36-F1
#
_entry.id   AF-A0A1L3GF36-F1
#
_cell.length_a   1.000
_cell.length_b   1.000
_cell.length_c   1.000
_cell.angle_alpha   90.00
_cell.angle_beta   90.00
_cell.angle_gamma   90.00
#
_symmetry.space_group_name_H-M   'P 1'
#
loop_
_entity.id
_entity.type
_entity.pdbx_description
1 polymer ?
#
loop_
_entity_poly.entity_id
_entity_poly.type
_entity_poly.pdbx_seq_one_letter_code
_entity_poly.pdbx_strand_id
1 'polypeptide(L)'
;MKKRSLVCSMAIVWLMAACVTINIYFPAEEVRSAADRIVNEVWGEGDQQPAPSNPAASPETGPTSLLPFSIGPASAWAAEGVNGADINISTPQIRAIKDAMKQRTAELRSYLDGGQVGIGRDGLLKVRTLEGLDLRGRSSVQRLVNAENQDRLRLYSEIAGEINKNPNRTATPAQVQEIFAESWRAQAASGWYIESGGGNWQRK
;
A
#
# COMPACT_ATOMS: atom_id res chain seq x y z
N MET A 1 54.22 -7.82 25.65
CA MET A 1 53.75 -7.19 24.38
C MET A 1 52.91 -8.11 23.50
N LYS A 2 53.31 -9.37 23.25
CA LYS A 2 52.57 -10.32 22.39
C LYS A 2 51.11 -10.60 22.80
N LYS A 3 50.82 -10.72 24.11
CA LYS A 3 49.44 -10.92 24.62
C LYS A 3 48.51 -9.72 24.39
N ARG A 4 49.04 -8.48 24.44
CA ARG A 4 48.27 -7.26 24.16
C ARG A 4 47.98 -7.11 22.67
N SER A 5 48.93 -7.49 21.81
CA SER A 5 48.73 -7.53 20.36
C SER A 5 47.67 -8.55 19.96
N LEU A 6 47.68 -9.75 20.56
CA LEU A 6 46.71 -10.82 20.25
C LEU A 6 45.28 -10.46 20.68
N VAL A 7 45.13 -9.78 21.83
CA VAL A 7 43.82 -9.27 22.29
C VAL A 7 43.31 -8.15 21.38
N CYS A 8 44.16 -7.23 20.94
CA CYS A 8 43.79 -6.19 19.98
C CYS A 8 43.40 -6.78 18.61
N SER A 9 44.11 -7.80 18.11
CA SER A 9 43.78 -8.48 16.86
C SER A 9 42.45 -9.22 16.94
N MET A 10 42.15 -9.88 18.06
CA MET A 10 40.88 -10.59 18.25
C MET A 10 39.68 -9.63 18.36
N ALA A 11 39.88 -8.45 18.97
CA ALA A 11 38.86 -7.40 19.06
C ALA A 11 38.53 -6.81 17.68
N ILE A 12 39.52 -6.63 16.80
CA ILE A 12 39.31 -6.12 15.43
C ILE A 12 38.51 -7.12 14.58
N VAL A 13 38.79 -8.42 14.70
CA VAL A 13 38.04 -9.47 13.99
C VAL A 13 36.57 -9.50 14.44
N TRP A 14 36.31 -9.32 15.74
CA TRP A 14 34.95 -9.22 16.28
C TRP A 14 34.22 -7.94 15.82
N LEU A 15 34.92 -6.82 15.70
CA LEU A 15 34.34 -5.55 15.22
C LEU A 15 33.87 -5.65 13.76
N MET A 16 34.61 -6.38 12.93
CA MET A 16 34.29 -6.57 11.50
C MET A 16 33.14 -7.57 11.29
N ALA A 17 32.93 -8.51 12.20
CA ALA A 17 31.80 -9.46 12.16
C ALA A 17 30.45 -8.83 12.59
N ALA A 18 30.46 -7.63 13.19
CA ALA A 18 29.25 -6.97 13.70
C ALA A 18 28.50 -6.11 12.67
N CYS A 19 29.09 -5.83 11.50
CA CYS A 19 28.41 -5.08 10.44
C CYS A 19 27.50 -6.01 9.61
N VAL A 20 26.32 -6.34 10.14
CA VAL A 20 25.24 -6.90 9.32
C VAL A 20 24.65 -5.77 8.49
N THR A 21 24.71 -5.90 7.17
CA THR A 21 24.04 -4.97 6.24
C THR A 21 22.54 -5.28 6.26
N ILE A 22 21.80 -4.67 7.20
CA ILE A 22 20.34 -4.77 7.21
C ILE A 22 19.84 -3.89 6.06
N ASN A 23 19.46 -4.51 4.94
CA ASN A 23 18.86 -3.83 3.80
C ASN A 23 17.40 -3.49 4.12
N ILE A 24 17.17 -2.37 4.81
CA ILE A 24 15.82 -1.85 5.05
C ILE A 24 15.38 -1.09 3.79
N TYR A 25 14.25 -1.48 3.21
CA TYR A 25 13.74 -0.86 1.99
C TYR A 25 12.25 -0.51 2.08
N PHE A 26 11.81 0.36 1.17
CA PHE A 26 10.39 0.67 0.97
C PHE A 26 9.79 -0.25 -0.11
N PRO A 27 8.74 -1.02 0.22
CA PRO A 27 8.14 -2.01 -0.68
C PRO A 27 7.19 -1.37 -1.72
N ALA A 28 7.71 -0.53 -2.61
CA ALA A 28 6.91 0.30 -3.52
C ALA A 28 5.90 -0.49 -4.38
N GLU A 29 6.30 -1.60 -5.00
CA GLU A 29 5.39 -2.35 -5.88
C GLU A 29 4.23 -3.03 -5.13
N GLU A 30 4.49 -3.52 -3.92
CA GLU A 30 3.42 -4.09 -3.08
C GLU A 30 2.44 -3.00 -2.64
N VAL A 31 2.94 -1.80 -2.32
CA VAL A 31 2.09 -0.63 -2.03
C VAL A 31 1.28 -0.23 -3.26
N ARG A 32 1.86 -0.26 -4.46
CA ARG A 32 1.14 0.06 -5.70
C ARG A 32 0.04 -0.95 -5.99
N SER A 33 0.32 -2.25 -5.87
CA SER A 33 -0.69 -3.30 -6.00
C SER A 33 -1.81 -3.17 -4.95
N ALA A 34 -1.47 -2.82 -3.71
CA ALA A 34 -2.46 -2.54 -2.67
C ALA A 34 -3.28 -1.27 -3.00
N ALA A 35 -2.64 -0.21 -3.47
CA ALA A 35 -3.29 1.03 -3.86
C ALA A 35 -4.27 0.78 -4.99
N ASP A 36 -3.87 0.08 -6.04
CA ASP A 36 -4.72 -0.18 -7.19
C ASP A 36 -5.96 -0.99 -6.81
N ARG A 37 -5.80 -2.01 -5.96
CA ARG A 37 -6.92 -2.81 -5.44
C ARG A 37 -7.87 -1.97 -4.59
N ILE A 38 -7.35 -1.18 -3.64
CA ILE A 38 -8.18 -0.37 -2.74
C ILE A 38 -8.92 0.73 -3.51
N VAL A 39 -8.24 1.40 -4.44
CA VAL A 39 -8.87 2.44 -5.28
C VAL A 39 -10.01 1.85 -6.11
N ASN A 40 -9.77 0.68 -6.72
CA ASN A 40 -10.80 -0.02 -7.48
C ASN A 40 -11.99 -0.43 -6.61
N GLU A 41 -11.73 -0.94 -5.40
CA GLU A 41 -12.79 -1.35 -4.46
C GLU A 41 -13.64 -0.15 -3.97
N VAL A 42 -13.01 1.01 -3.78
CA VAL A 42 -13.68 2.23 -3.31
C VAL A 42 -14.49 2.91 -4.41
N TRP A 43 -13.95 3.01 -5.63
CA TRP A 43 -14.60 3.71 -6.75
C TRP A 43 -15.40 2.82 -7.72
N GLY A 44 -15.08 1.53 -7.77
CA GLY A 44 -15.77 0.55 -8.60
C GLY A 44 -17.08 0.08 -7.99
N GLU A 45 -17.89 -0.59 -8.81
CA GLU A 45 -19.05 -1.36 -8.37
C GLU A 45 -18.52 -2.63 -7.69
N GLY A 46 -18.22 -2.53 -6.39
CA GLY A 46 -17.36 -3.51 -5.72
C GLY A 46 -17.77 -4.96 -5.93
N ASP A 47 -16.99 -5.66 -6.73
CA ASP A 47 -16.87 -7.10 -6.66
C ASP A 47 -16.12 -7.41 -5.37
N GLN A 48 -16.75 -8.21 -4.51
CA GLN A 48 -16.06 -8.85 -3.40
C GLN A 48 -15.01 -9.80 -3.99
N GLN A 49 -13.77 -9.32 -4.11
CA GLN A 49 -12.64 -10.19 -4.39
C GLN A 49 -12.51 -11.16 -3.21
N PRO A 50 -12.46 -12.49 -3.44
CA PRO A 50 -12.16 -13.45 -2.38
C PRO A 50 -10.83 -13.07 -1.74
N ALA A 51 -10.72 -13.25 -0.41
CA ALA A 51 -9.45 -13.23 0.29
C ALA A 51 -8.40 -14.01 -0.53
N PRO A 52 -7.12 -13.59 -0.56
CA PRO A 52 -6.11 -14.29 -1.35
C PRO A 52 -6.15 -15.76 -0.99
N SER A 53 -6.63 -16.56 -1.95
CA SER A 53 -6.49 -17.99 -1.90
C SER A 53 -5.01 -18.21 -2.07
N ASN A 54 -4.36 -18.50 -0.94
CA ASN A 54 -3.10 -19.21 -0.94
C ASN A 54 -3.21 -20.31 -2.00
N PRO A 55 -2.29 -20.46 -2.96
CA PRO A 55 -2.25 -21.65 -3.78
C PRO A 55 -2.03 -22.81 -2.80
N ALA A 56 -3.12 -23.46 -2.41
CA ALA A 56 -3.06 -24.76 -1.78
C ALA A 56 -2.34 -25.63 -2.80
N ALA A 57 -1.09 -25.95 -2.47
CA ALA A 57 -0.33 -26.96 -3.17
C ALA A 57 -1.22 -28.20 -3.26
N SER A 58 -1.58 -28.59 -4.48
CA SER A 58 -2.21 -29.88 -4.75
C SER A 58 -1.27 -30.97 -4.23
N PRO A 59 -1.72 -31.86 -3.32
CA PRO A 59 -0.99 -33.09 -3.07
C PRO A 59 -1.34 -34.05 -4.20
N GLU A 60 -0.48 -34.13 -5.21
CA GLU A 60 -0.51 -35.22 -6.19
C GLU A 60 -0.05 -36.51 -5.49
N THR A 61 -1.01 -37.22 -4.87
CA THR A 61 -0.85 -38.59 -4.40
C THR A 61 -0.71 -39.55 -5.59
N GLY A 62 0.53 -39.86 -5.97
CA GLY A 62 0.85 -41.04 -6.78
C GLY A 62 1.20 -42.24 -5.87
N PRO A 63 0.60 -43.43 -6.03
CA PRO A 63 0.91 -44.56 -5.18
C PRO A 63 1.98 -45.44 -5.85
N THR A 64 3.22 -45.42 -5.36
CA THR A 64 4.16 -46.52 -5.64
C THR A 64 5.30 -46.61 -4.62
N SER A 65 5.27 -47.71 -3.84
CA SER A 65 6.40 -48.54 -3.40
C SER A 65 7.60 -47.95 -2.64
N LEU A 66 7.64 -48.28 -1.34
CA LEU A 66 8.75 -48.90 -0.59
C LEU A 66 10.19 -48.72 -1.13
N LEU A 67 11.01 -47.93 -0.43
CA LEU A 67 12.13 -48.39 0.44
C LEU A 67 12.95 -47.20 1.02
N PRO A 68 13.59 -47.35 2.21
CA PRO A 68 14.19 -46.25 2.95
C PRO A 68 15.73 -46.28 2.92
N PHE A 69 16.39 -45.24 2.39
CA PHE A 69 17.76 -44.89 2.79
C PHE A 69 18.24 -43.58 2.14
N SER A 70 18.65 -42.61 2.95
CA SER A 70 19.89 -41.83 2.73
C SER A 70 20.04 -40.78 3.84
N ILE A 71 20.95 -41.05 4.77
CA ILE A 71 21.55 -40.06 5.67
C ILE A 71 22.57 -39.29 4.83
N GLY A 72 22.30 -38.03 4.53
CA GLY A 72 23.24 -37.06 3.98
C GLY A 72 23.07 -35.73 4.73
N PRO A 73 24.10 -34.88 4.84
CA PRO A 73 24.00 -33.64 5.61
C PRO A 73 22.87 -32.81 5.02
N ALA A 74 21.87 -32.54 5.86
CA ALA A 74 20.76 -31.66 5.52
C ALA A 74 21.36 -30.38 4.97
N SER A 75 21.09 -30.09 3.69
CA SER A 75 21.33 -28.80 3.10
C SER A 75 20.71 -27.78 4.04
N ALA A 76 21.59 -27.06 4.76
CA ALA A 76 21.24 -25.92 5.58
C ALA A 76 20.34 -25.04 4.71
N TRP A 77 19.19 -24.70 5.29
CA TRP A 77 18.09 -24.07 4.60
C TRP A 77 18.61 -22.95 3.71
N ALA A 78 18.29 -23.09 2.42
CA ALA A 78 18.42 -22.01 1.47
C ALA A 78 17.87 -20.75 2.13
N ALA A 79 18.66 -19.68 2.08
CA ALA A 79 18.19 -18.34 2.34
C ALA A 79 16.81 -18.19 1.70
N GLU A 80 15.80 -17.91 2.52
CA GLU A 80 14.48 -17.46 2.09
C GLU A 80 14.67 -16.10 1.40
N GLY A 81 15.12 -16.17 0.15
CA GLY A 81 15.16 -15.07 -0.78
C GLY A 81 13.74 -14.80 -1.23
N VAL A 82 13.23 -13.65 -0.82
CA VAL A 82 12.33 -12.80 -1.61
C VAL A 82 11.13 -13.56 -2.19
N ASN A 83 10.15 -13.86 -1.34
CA ASN A 83 8.75 -13.81 -1.74
C ASN A 83 8.06 -12.76 -0.85
N GLY A 84 7.62 -11.68 -1.49
CA GLY A 84 7.03 -10.52 -0.87
C GLY A 84 5.91 -10.89 0.09
N ALA A 85 6.08 -10.57 1.36
CA ALA A 85 4.99 -10.61 2.31
C ALA A 85 3.98 -9.53 1.92
N ASP A 86 2.90 -9.92 1.26
CA ASP A 86 1.80 -9.03 0.87
C ASP A 86 1.44 -8.11 2.06
N ILE A 87 1.31 -6.80 1.79
CA ILE A 87 0.91 -5.83 2.81
C ILE A 87 -0.49 -6.19 3.30
N ASN A 88 -0.65 -6.33 4.61
CA ASN A 88 -1.95 -6.67 5.20
C ASN A 88 -2.93 -5.48 5.12
N ILE A 89 -3.69 -5.42 4.03
CA ILE A 89 -4.77 -4.43 3.83
C ILE A 89 -6.14 -4.91 4.34
N SER A 90 -6.16 -6.00 5.10
CA SER A 90 -7.37 -6.66 5.61
C SER A 90 -7.63 -6.42 7.08
N THR A 91 -6.93 -5.47 7.70
CA THR A 91 -7.16 -5.14 9.11
C THR A 91 -8.55 -4.53 9.33
N PRO A 92 -9.17 -4.70 10.51
CA PRO A 92 -10.45 -4.08 10.83
C PRO A 92 -10.46 -2.56 10.61
N GLN A 93 -9.35 -1.89 10.92
CA GLN A 93 -9.17 -0.45 10.76
C GLN A 93 -9.18 -0.04 9.27
N ILE A 94 -8.37 -0.72 8.45
CA ILE A 94 -8.33 -0.44 7.00
C ILE A 94 -9.69 -0.73 6.36
N ARG A 95 -10.35 -1.84 6.74
CA ARG A 95 -11.70 -2.17 6.25
C ARG A 95 -12.71 -1.08 6.58
N ALA A 96 -12.76 -0.63 7.84
CA ALA A 96 -13.68 0.43 8.25
C ALA A 96 -13.46 1.74 7.48
N ILE A 97 -12.20 2.09 7.18
CA ILE A 97 -11.88 3.27 6.37
C ILE A 97 -12.36 3.08 4.92
N LYS A 98 -12.07 1.94 4.30
CA LYS A 98 -12.53 1.64 2.93
C LYS A 98 -14.05 1.67 2.82
N ASP A 99 -14.76 1.09 3.79
CA ASP A 99 -16.22 1.08 3.81
C ASP A 99 -16.79 2.51 3.91
N ALA A 100 -16.21 3.35 4.76
CA ALA A 100 -16.59 4.75 4.89
C ALA A 100 -16.35 5.54 3.58
N MET A 101 -15.21 5.32 2.93
CA MET A 101 -14.88 5.94 1.63
C MET A 101 -15.81 5.47 0.51
N LYS A 102 -16.13 4.16 0.48
CA LYS A 102 -17.04 3.57 -0.51
C LYS A 102 -18.45 4.14 -0.38
N GLN A 103 -18.97 4.23 0.83
CA GLN A 103 -20.29 4.86 1.10
C GLN A 103 -20.31 6.32 0.64
N ARG A 104 -19.24 7.07 0.94
CA ARG A 104 -19.11 8.49 0.58
C ARG A 104 -18.96 8.73 -0.92
N THR A 105 -18.36 7.77 -1.62
CA THR A 105 -18.14 7.84 -3.07
C THR A 105 -19.46 8.02 -3.83
N ALA A 106 -20.56 7.40 -3.36
CA ALA A 106 -21.88 7.55 -3.97
C ALA A 106 -22.34 9.02 -4.01
N GLU A 107 -22.10 9.79 -2.95
CA GLU A 107 -22.43 11.22 -2.89
C GLU A 107 -21.42 12.08 -3.68
N LEU A 108 -20.13 11.77 -3.54
CA LEU A 108 -19.04 12.49 -4.20
C LEU A 108 -19.10 12.41 -5.72
N ARG A 109 -19.61 11.30 -6.28
CA ARG A 109 -19.66 11.05 -7.71
C ARG A 109 -20.35 12.16 -8.48
N SER A 110 -21.48 12.66 -7.97
CA SER A 110 -22.20 13.78 -8.60
C SER A 110 -21.36 15.04 -8.77
N TYR A 111 -20.50 15.35 -7.79
CA TYR A 111 -19.62 16.52 -7.82
C TYR A 111 -18.34 16.30 -8.66
N LEU A 112 -17.88 15.05 -8.76
CA LEU A 112 -16.76 14.67 -9.64
C LEU A 112 -17.19 14.68 -11.11
N ASP A 113 -18.36 14.10 -11.41
CA ASP A 113 -18.97 14.08 -12.74
C ASP A 113 -19.31 15.50 -13.22
N GLY A 114 -19.84 16.34 -12.34
CA GLY A 114 -20.14 17.75 -12.61
C GLY A 114 -18.91 18.67 -12.63
N GLY A 115 -17.74 18.17 -12.23
CA GLY A 115 -16.48 18.90 -12.25
C GLY A 115 -16.30 19.94 -11.13
N GLN A 116 -17.21 20.01 -10.16
CA GLN A 116 -17.04 20.84 -8.96
C GLN A 116 -15.92 20.33 -8.07
N VAL A 117 -15.64 19.03 -8.11
CA VAL A 117 -14.52 18.38 -7.42
C VAL A 117 -13.56 17.80 -8.46
N GLY A 118 -12.27 17.82 -8.15
CA GLY A 118 -11.26 17.12 -8.92
C GLY A 118 -10.20 16.49 -8.03
N ILE A 119 -9.36 15.66 -8.64
CA ILE A 119 -8.27 14.94 -7.96
C ILE A 119 -6.99 15.76 -8.11
N GLY A 120 -6.42 16.18 -6.97
CA GLY A 120 -5.15 16.88 -6.88
C GLY A 120 -3.96 16.02 -7.32
N ARG A 121 -2.82 16.66 -7.54
CA ARG A 121 -1.56 15.96 -7.86
C ARG A 121 -1.10 15.01 -6.77
N ASP A 122 -1.46 15.32 -5.54
CA ASP A 122 -1.19 14.58 -4.31
C ASP A 122 -2.21 13.47 -4.03
N GLY A 123 -3.13 13.23 -4.96
CA GLY A 123 -4.15 12.19 -4.83
C GLY A 123 -5.31 12.57 -3.91
N LEU A 124 -5.32 13.78 -3.33
CA LEU A 124 -6.42 14.25 -2.50
C LEU A 124 -7.48 14.96 -3.36
N LEU A 125 -8.72 15.02 -2.88
CA LEU A 125 -9.78 15.75 -3.56
C LEU A 125 -9.67 17.26 -3.30
N LYS A 126 -9.97 18.07 -4.31
CA LYS A 126 -10.05 19.53 -4.20
C LYS A 126 -11.37 20.02 -4.78
N VAL A 127 -11.98 21.00 -4.11
CA VAL A 127 -13.10 21.77 -4.67
C VAL A 127 -12.53 22.71 -5.72
N ARG A 128 -12.92 22.50 -6.98
CA ARG A 128 -12.47 23.29 -8.14
C ARG A 128 -13.31 24.54 -8.34
N THR A 129 -14.63 24.38 -8.24
CA THR A 129 -15.60 25.46 -8.44
C THR A 129 -16.85 25.20 -7.61
N LEU A 130 -17.49 26.29 -7.18
CA LEU A 130 -18.80 26.27 -6.52
C LEU A 130 -19.92 26.73 -7.46
N GLU A 131 -19.60 26.98 -8.73
CA GLU A 131 -20.57 27.35 -9.75
C GLU A 131 -21.58 26.23 -9.97
N GLY A 132 -22.84 26.60 -10.17
CA GLY A 132 -23.95 25.66 -10.32
C GLY A 132 -24.42 25.00 -9.02
N LEU A 133 -23.76 25.22 -7.88
CA LEU A 133 -24.20 24.70 -6.59
C LEU A 133 -25.05 25.71 -5.81
N ASP A 134 -26.19 25.24 -5.29
CA ASP A 134 -26.99 25.95 -4.30
C ASP A 134 -26.28 25.99 -2.93
N LEU A 135 -26.86 26.72 -1.96
CA LEU A 135 -26.25 26.87 -0.63
C LEU A 135 -26.02 25.52 0.07
N ARG A 136 -26.94 24.56 -0.13
CA ARG A 136 -26.81 23.20 0.43
C ARG A 136 -25.67 22.44 -0.24
N GLY A 137 -25.58 22.45 -1.56
CA GLY A 137 -24.54 21.80 -2.34
C GLY A 137 -23.15 22.31 -1.99
N ARG A 138 -22.99 23.63 -1.78
CA ARG A 138 -21.71 24.23 -1.37
C ARG A 138 -21.22 23.73 -0.01
N SER A 139 -22.12 23.63 0.97
CA SER A 139 -21.77 23.07 2.29
C SER A 139 -21.47 21.57 2.20
N SER A 140 -22.30 20.83 1.44
CA SER A 140 -22.14 19.39 1.24
C SER A 140 -20.82 19.04 0.57
N VAL A 141 -20.44 19.70 -0.52
CA VAL A 141 -19.20 19.39 -1.26
C VAL A 141 -17.97 19.62 -0.37
N GLN A 142 -17.95 20.70 0.41
CA GLN A 142 -16.83 20.98 1.31
C GLN A 142 -16.71 19.92 2.41
N ARG A 143 -17.84 19.52 3.02
CA ARG A 143 -17.85 18.46 4.04
C ARG A 143 -17.39 17.12 3.47
N LEU A 144 -17.88 16.75 2.29
CA LEU A 144 -17.55 15.48 1.65
C LEU A 144 -16.06 15.41 1.28
N VAL A 145 -15.52 16.46 0.66
CA VAL A 145 -14.09 16.55 0.31
C VAL A 145 -13.20 16.49 1.55
N ASN A 146 -13.56 17.22 2.61
CA ASN A 146 -12.79 17.19 3.85
C ASN A 146 -12.80 15.79 4.51
N ALA A 147 -13.97 15.15 4.60
CA ALA A 147 -14.10 13.83 5.18
C ALA A 147 -13.35 12.76 4.38
N GLU A 148 -13.44 12.80 3.05
CA GLU A 148 -12.71 11.90 2.15
C GLU A 148 -11.20 12.04 2.31
N ASN A 149 -10.68 13.27 2.33
CA ASN A 149 -9.25 13.51 2.47
C ASN A 149 -8.73 13.10 3.85
N GLN A 150 -9.53 13.27 4.91
CA GLN A 150 -9.20 12.77 6.25
C GLN A 150 -9.08 11.24 6.27
N ASP A 151 -10.01 10.54 5.63
CA ASP A 151 -9.98 9.08 5.54
C ASP A 151 -8.82 8.58 4.67
N ARG A 152 -8.51 9.24 3.55
CA ARG A 152 -7.30 8.94 2.73
C ARG A 152 -6.02 9.05 3.53
N LEU A 153 -5.83 10.16 4.27
CA LEU A 153 -4.65 10.36 5.10
C LEU A 153 -4.54 9.34 6.24
N ARG A 154 -5.67 8.95 6.84
CA ARG A 154 -5.73 7.89 7.84
C ARG A 154 -5.34 6.55 7.23
N LEU A 155 -5.88 6.21 6.06
CA LEU A 155 -5.54 4.98 5.32
C LEU A 155 -4.03 4.88 5.07
N TYR A 156 -3.40 5.96 4.61
CA TYR A 156 -1.95 5.97 4.33
C TYR A 156 -1.13 5.73 5.61
N SER A 157 -1.59 6.28 6.73
CA SER A 157 -0.95 6.08 8.03
C SER A 157 -1.09 4.63 8.52
N GLU A 158 -2.25 4.02 8.37
CA GLU A 158 -2.48 2.61 8.71
C GLU A 158 -1.61 1.68 7.85
N ILE A 159 -1.58 1.89 6.53
CA ILE A 159 -0.76 1.09 5.61
C ILE A 159 0.72 1.23 5.93
N ALA A 160 1.20 2.45 6.20
CA ALA A 160 2.58 2.66 6.64
C ALA A 160 2.87 1.91 7.96
N GLY A 161 1.93 1.94 8.90
CA GLY A 161 2.00 1.18 10.15
C GLY A 161 2.11 -0.33 9.93
N GLU A 162 1.30 -0.90 9.03
CA GLU A 162 1.37 -2.32 8.67
C GLU A 162 2.72 -2.71 8.04
N ILE A 163 3.28 -1.86 7.17
CA ILE A 163 4.61 -2.09 6.58
C ILE A 163 5.68 -2.09 7.68
N ASN A 164 5.61 -1.14 8.61
CA ASN A 164 6.58 -0.96 9.69
C ASN A 164 6.53 -2.08 10.76
N LYS A 165 5.54 -2.98 10.73
CA LYS A 165 5.55 -4.20 11.58
C LYS A 165 6.62 -5.19 11.17
N ASN A 166 7.08 -5.14 9.92
CA ASN A 166 8.20 -5.94 9.46
C ASN A 166 9.52 -5.16 9.68
N PRO A 167 10.45 -5.65 10.52
CA PRO A 167 11.67 -4.92 10.86
C PRO A 167 12.63 -4.68 9.67
N ASN A 168 12.45 -5.41 8.57
CA ASN A 168 13.28 -5.28 7.36
C ASN A 168 12.66 -4.31 6.33
N ARG A 169 11.51 -3.70 6.64
CA ARG A 169 10.78 -2.80 5.74
C ARG A 169 10.41 -1.53 6.47
N THR A 170 10.35 -0.42 5.75
CA THR A 170 9.86 0.84 6.33
C THR A 170 9.09 1.67 5.32
N ALA A 171 8.08 2.39 5.81
CA ALA A 171 7.32 3.34 5.03
C ALA A 171 6.89 4.53 5.89
N THR A 172 6.84 5.70 5.27
CA THR A 172 6.17 6.88 5.81
C THR A 172 4.79 7.04 5.16
N PRO A 173 3.83 7.69 5.83
CA PRO A 173 2.52 8.00 5.22
C PRO A 173 2.66 8.80 3.91
N ALA A 174 3.66 9.68 3.81
CA ALA A 174 3.92 10.47 2.60
C ALA A 174 4.36 9.62 1.40
N GLN A 175 5.22 8.61 1.61
CA GLN A 175 5.62 7.66 0.55
C GLN A 175 4.44 6.80 0.09
N VAL A 176 3.59 6.39 1.02
CA VAL A 176 2.35 5.66 0.68
C VAL A 176 1.41 6.57 -0.12
N GLN A 177 1.23 7.82 0.31
CA GLN A 177 0.39 8.80 -0.38
C GLN A 177 0.85 9.03 -1.83
N GLU A 178 2.16 9.14 -2.07
CA GLU A 178 2.71 9.36 -3.42
C GLU A 178 2.28 8.26 -4.39
N ILE A 179 2.37 7.00 -3.96
CA ILE A 179 1.92 5.86 -4.78
C ILE A 179 0.40 5.87 -4.95
N PHE A 180 -0.36 6.11 -3.88
CA PHE A 180 -1.81 6.18 -3.98
C PHE A 180 -2.30 7.34 -4.87
N ALA A 181 -1.56 8.44 -4.91
CA ALA A 181 -1.87 9.57 -5.78
C ALA A 181 -1.83 9.16 -7.26
N GLU A 182 -0.87 8.33 -7.64
CA GLU A 182 -0.81 7.75 -8.98
C GLU A 182 -2.05 6.89 -9.25
N SER A 183 -2.39 5.95 -8.35
CA SER A 183 -3.56 5.06 -8.50
C SER A 183 -4.88 5.82 -8.59
N TRP A 184 -5.13 6.80 -7.71
CA TRP A 184 -6.34 7.63 -7.77
C TRP A 184 -6.44 8.40 -9.09
N ARG A 185 -5.33 8.96 -9.61
CA ARG A 185 -5.37 9.69 -10.88
C ARG A 185 -5.53 8.73 -12.07
N ALA A 186 -4.85 7.59 -12.03
CA ALA A 186 -4.89 6.57 -13.08
C ALA A 186 -6.26 5.90 -13.20
N GLN A 187 -6.99 5.72 -12.10
CA GLN A 187 -8.31 5.06 -12.08
C GLN A 187 -9.49 6.04 -12.09
N ALA A 188 -9.24 7.36 -12.13
CA ALA A 188 -10.29 8.35 -12.28
C ALA A 188 -11.17 8.04 -13.51
N ALA A 189 -12.49 8.18 -13.37
CA ALA A 189 -13.40 7.96 -14.50
C ALA A 189 -13.16 9.00 -15.61
N SER A 190 -13.52 8.66 -16.85
CA SER A 190 -13.44 9.62 -17.95
C SER A 190 -14.37 10.81 -17.70
N GLY A 191 -13.93 12.01 -18.07
CA GLY A 191 -14.64 13.25 -17.78
C GLY A 191 -14.36 13.85 -16.40
N TRP A 192 -13.69 13.13 -15.48
CA TRP A 192 -13.25 13.70 -14.20
C TRP A 192 -12.05 14.63 -14.38
N TYR A 193 -11.92 15.60 -13.50
CA TYR A 193 -10.83 16.57 -13.53
C TYR A 193 -9.67 16.12 -12.65
N ILE A 194 -8.46 16.19 -13.21
CA ILE A 194 -7.20 15.90 -12.54
C ILE A 194 -6.30 17.14 -12.60
N GLU A 195 -5.69 17.47 -11.48
CA GLU A 195 -4.74 18.58 -11.41
C GLU A 195 -3.45 18.23 -12.15
N SER A 196 -3.01 19.18 -12.98
CA SER A 196 -1.77 19.16 -13.74
C SER A 196 -0.76 20.15 -13.13
N GLY A 197 0.31 20.51 -13.84
CA GLY A 197 1.29 21.48 -13.32
C GLY A 197 0.71 22.88 -13.10
N GLY A 198 1.16 23.56 -12.04
CA GLY A 198 0.87 24.98 -11.82
C GLY A 198 -0.59 25.31 -11.45
N GLY A 199 -1.35 24.35 -10.91
CA GLY A 199 -2.76 24.56 -10.51
C GLY A 199 -3.77 24.45 -11.66
N ASN A 200 -3.30 24.10 -12.86
CA ASN A 200 -4.16 23.86 -14.01
C ASN A 200 -4.88 22.52 -13.89
N TRP A 201 -6.07 22.40 -14.48
CA TRP A 201 -6.88 21.18 -14.45
C TRP A 201 -7.03 20.60 -15.84
N GLN A 202 -6.85 19.29 -15.96
CA GLN A 202 -7.11 18.52 -17.17
C GLN A 202 -8.33 17.63 -16.95
N ARG A 203 -9.22 17.59 -17.93
CA ARG A 203 -10.32 16.63 -17.96
C ARG A 203 -9.82 15.33 -18.60
N LYS A 204 -10.04 14.19 -17.93
CA LYS A 204 -9.77 12.85 -18.46
C LYS A 204 -10.91 12.39 -19.39
#